data_AF-A0A2N1QLZ8-F1
#
_entry.id   AF-A0A2N1QLZ8-F1
#
_cell.length_a   1.000
_cell.length_b   1.000
_cell.length_c   1.000
_cell.angle_alpha   90.00
_cell.angle_beta   90.00
_cell.angle_gamma   90.00
#
_symmetry.space_group_name_H-M   'P 1'
#
loop_
_entity.id
_entity.type
_entity.pdbx_description
1 polymer ?
#
loop_
_entity_poly.entity_id
_entity_poly.type
_entity_poly.pdbx_seq_one_letter_code
_entity_poly.pdbx_strand_id
1 'polypeptide(L)'
;MIMKRLAGVLALLTFFLLPLSAGAQEKIFLFSSRATLLADSSLEVREDITVNVEGRQIRRGIYRDFPTTYTAPSGRTVRVGF
;
A
#
# COMPACT_ATOMS: atom_id res chain seq x y z
N MET A 1 44.73 22.51 -23.07
CA MET A 1 43.44 23.19 -22.77
C MET A 1 42.22 22.37 -23.23
N ILE A 2 42.26 21.73 -24.42
CA ILE A 2 41.19 20.88 -24.97
C ILE A 2 40.79 19.69 -24.06
N MET A 3 41.75 18.92 -23.53
CA MET A 3 41.45 17.73 -22.70
C MET A 3 40.75 18.07 -21.38
N LYS A 4 41.06 19.23 -20.77
CA LYS A 4 40.39 19.69 -19.55
C LYS A 4 38.93 20.07 -19.81
N ARG A 5 38.65 20.63 -20.99
CA ARG A 5 37.28 20.91 -21.44
C ARG A 5 36.52 19.61 -21.73
N LEU A 6 37.18 18.64 -22.37
CA LEU A 6 36.59 17.33 -22.66
C LEU A 6 36.22 16.57 -21.38
N ALA A 7 37.13 16.56 -20.39
CA ALA A 7 36.88 15.95 -19.08
C ALA A 7 35.73 16.64 -18.33
N GLY A 8 35.65 17.97 -18.40
CA GLY A 8 34.54 18.74 -17.82
C GLY A 8 33.19 18.42 -18.46
N VAL A 9 33.16 18.29 -19.80
CA VAL A 9 31.95 17.89 -20.54
C VAL A 9 31.54 16.46 -20.18
N LEU A 10 32.50 15.54 -20.11
CA LEU A 10 32.22 14.14 -19.77
C LEU A 10 31.66 14.01 -18.35
N ALA A 11 32.23 14.73 -17.38
CA ALA A 11 31.76 14.76 -15.99
C ALA A 11 30.35 15.37 -15.85
N LEU A 12 30.04 16.41 -16.63
CA LEU A 12 28.70 17.00 -16.66
C LEU A 12 27.69 16.00 -17.25
N LEU A 13 28.10 15.27 -18.30
CA LEU A 13 27.24 14.28 -18.95
C LEU A 13 26.91 13.12 -18.00
N THR A 14 27.91 12.57 -17.29
CA THR A 14 27.68 11.52 -16.28
C THR A 14 26.84 12.02 -15.11
N PHE A 15 26.97 13.28 -14.70
CA PHE A 15 26.13 13.85 -13.65
C PHE A 15 24.64 13.89 -14.06
N PHE A 16 24.34 14.22 -15.31
CA PHE A 16 22.97 14.21 -15.83
C PHE A 16 22.40 12.80 -16.06
N LEU A 17 23.25 11.78 -16.15
CA LEU A 17 22.85 10.38 -16.32
C LEU A 17 22.62 9.65 -14.98
N LEU A 18 22.85 10.29 -13.85
CA LEU A 18 22.57 9.70 -12.54
C LEU A 18 21.05 9.51 -12.38
N PRO A 19 20.56 8.27 -12.17
CA PRO A 19 19.15 8.04 -11.93
C PRO A 19 18.77 8.67 -10.59
N LEU A 20 17.94 9.72 -10.63
CA LEU A 20 17.27 10.20 -9.43
C LEU A 20 16.13 9.23 -9.11
N SER A 21 16.27 8.44 -8.05
CA SER A 21 15.12 7.70 -7.53
C SER A 21 14.18 8.70 -6.86
N ALA A 22 13.13 9.10 -7.57
CA ALA A 22 11.99 9.74 -6.94
C ALA A 22 11.24 8.66 -6.16
N GLY A 23 11.50 8.58 -4.85
CA GLY A 23 10.80 7.65 -3.97
C GLY A 23 9.40 8.19 -3.67
N ALA A 24 8.45 8.01 -4.57
CA ALA A 24 7.07 8.05 -4.14
C ALA A 24 6.75 6.70 -3.44
N GLN A 25 5.80 6.74 -2.52
CA GLN A 25 5.48 5.59 -1.68
C GLN A 25 3.99 5.36 -1.72
N GLU A 26 3.59 4.14 -2.06
CA GLU A 26 2.21 3.72 -1.88
C GLU A 26 1.93 3.52 -0.39
N LYS A 27 0.90 4.21 0.12
CA LYS A 27 0.62 4.22 1.56
C LYS A 27 -0.85 4.43 1.84
N ILE A 28 -1.38 3.68 2.81
CA ILE A 28 -2.71 3.90 3.35
C ILE A 28 -2.63 5.05 4.36
N PHE A 29 -3.34 6.15 4.10
CA PHE A 29 -3.45 7.30 5.00
C PHE A 29 -4.56 7.14 6.01
N LEU A 30 -5.66 6.52 5.57
CA LEU A 30 -6.84 6.30 6.40
C LEU A 30 -7.39 4.91 6.12
N PHE A 31 -7.73 4.23 7.20
CA PHE A 31 -8.47 2.99 7.18
C PHE A 31 -9.55 3.07 8.25
N SER A 32 -10.81 3.07 7.82
CA SER A 32 -11.96 2.96 8.72
C SER A 32 -12.79 1.76 8.30
N SER A 33 -13.14 0.91 9.26
CA SER A 33 -13.99 -0.27 9.03
C SER A 33 -15.15 -0.25 10.00
N ARG A 34 -16.35 -0.50 9.49
CA ARG A 34 -17.56 -0.64 10.28
C ARG A 34 -18.24 -1.95 9.89
N ALA A 35 -18.63 -2.71 10.91
CA ALA A 35 -19.46 -3.90 10.75
C ALA A 35 -20.85 -3.62 11.34
N THR A 36 -21.89 -4.02 10.61
CA THR A 36 -23.29 -3.90 11.01
C THR A 36 -23.92 -5.28 10.97
N LEU A 37 -24.46 -5.71 12.11
CA LEU A 37 -25.29 -6.91 12.17
C LEU A 37 -26.71 -6.55 11.73
N LEU A 38 -27.19 -7.19 10.68
CA LEU A 38 -28.54 -6.99 10.15
C LEU A 38 -29.55 -7.88 10.88
N ALA A 39 -30.83 -7.55 10.75
CA ALA A 39 -31.91 -8.22 11.47
C ALA A 39 -32.05 -9.72 11.11
N ASP A 40 -31.60 -10.10 9.92
CA ASP A 40 -31.56 -11.48 9.43
C ASP A 40 -30.29 -12.24 9.87
N SER A 41 -29.52 -11.67 10.80
CA SER A 41 -28.23 -12.19 11.27
C SER A 41 -27.11 -12.19 10.22
N SER A 42 -27.30 -11.54 9.07
CA SER A 42 -26.21 -11.30 8.14
C SER A 42 -25.30 -10.15 8.62
N LEU A 43 -24.03 -10.19 8.22
CA LEU A 43 -23.03 -9.19 8.61
C LEU A 43 -22.65 -8.35 7.39
N GLU A 44 -22.95 -7.05 7.44
CA GLU A 44 -22.45 -6.09 6.46
C GLU A 44 -21.16 -5.46 6.97
N VAL A 45 -20.09 -5.52 6.18
CA VAL A 45 -18.82 -4.85 6.48
C VAL A 45 -18.54 -3.79 5.43
N ARG A 46 -18.33 -2.54 5.88
CA ARG A 46 -17.96 -1.42 5.02
C ARG A 46 -16.61 -0.86 5.44
N GLU A 47 -15.70 -0.76 4.48
CA GLU A 47 -14.38 -0.14 4.65
C GLU A 47 -14.27 1.14 3.82
N ASP A 48 -13.87 2.24 4.46
CA ASP A 48 -13.52 3.50 3.81
C ASP A 48 -12.00 3.68 3.93
N ILE A 49 -11.30 3.68 2.80
CA ILE A 49 -9.83 3.63 2.73
C ILE A 49 -9.29 4.75 1.84
N THR A 50 -8.38 5.56 2.39
CA THR A 50 -7.65 6.59 1.63
C THR A 50 -6.23 6.12 1.38
N VAL A 51 -5.82 6.05 0.11
CA VAL A 51 -4.54 5.47 -0.29
C VAL A 51 -3.79 6.43 -1.22
N ASN A 52 -2.50 6.63 -0.97
CA ASN A 52 -1.57 7.16 -1.97
C ASN A 52 -1.18 6.05 -2.92
N VAL A 53 -1.34 6.25 -4.23
CA VAL A 53 -0.95 5.28 -5.26
C VAL A 53 0.03 5.95 -6.22
N GLU A 54 1.08 5.24 -6.61
CA GLU A 54 2.02 5.76 -7.61
C GLU A 54 1.46 5.64 -9.04
N GLY A 55 0.63 4.62 -9.27
CA GLY A 55 -0.07 4.42 -10.52
C GLY A 55 -1.32 5.29 -10.66
N ARG A 56 -1.81 5.44 -11.89
CA ARG A 56 -3.10 6.13 -12.16
C ARG A 56 -4.33 5.38 -11.59
N GLN A 57 -4.15 4.12 -11.18
CA GLN A 57 -5.21 3.21 -10.71
C GLN A 57 -4.60 1.98 -10.00
N ILE A 58 -5.31 1.43 -9.01
CA ILE A 58 -4.93 0.18 -8.31
C ILE A 58 -5.15 -1.00 -9.25
N ARG A 59 -4.07 -1.67 -9.69
CA ARG A 59 -4.15 -2.74 -10.72
C ARG A 59 -4.43 -4.14 -10.17
N ARG A 60 -4.17 -4.39 -8.87
CA ARG A 60 -4.27 -5.72 -8.24
C ARG A 60 -5.37 -5.82 -7.18
N GLY A 61 -6.16 -4.76 -6.99
CA GLY A 61 -7.12 -4.64 -5.89
C GLY A 61 -6.44 -4.53 -4.52
N ILE A 62 -7.26 -4.53 -3.47
CA ILE A 62 -6.81 -4.58 -2.07
C ILE A 62 -7.14 -5.98 -1.55
N TYR A 63 -6.12 -6.78 -1.21
CA TYR A 63 -6.34 -8.11 -0.64
C TYR A 63 -6.96 -7.98 0.75
N ARG A 64 -8.03 -8.73 1.00
CA ARG A 64 -8.77 -8.75 2.26
C ARG A 64 -9.09 -10.19 2.63
N ASP A 65 -8.83 -10.53 3.88
CA ASP A 65 -9.26 -11.77 4.52
C ASP A 65 -10.10 -11.39 5.72
N PHE A 66 -11.22 -12.10 5.92
CA PHE A 66 -12.02 -12.01 7.13
C PHE A 66 -11.61 -13.19 8.02
N PRO A 67 -10.75 -12.95 9.03
CA PRO A 67 -10.22 -14.04 9.83
C PRO A 67 -11.36 -14.76 10.52
N THR A 68 -11.59 -16.03 10.20
CA THR A 68 -12.61 -16.83 10.88
C THR A 68 -12.12 -17.44 12.19
N THR A 69 -10.86 -17.19 12.55
CA THR A 69 -10.21 -17.78 13.72
C THR A 69 -9.85 -16.68 14.70
N TYR A 70 -10.42 -16.76 15.90
CA TYR A 70 -10.24 -15.77 16.96
C TYR A 70 -9.78 -16.43 18.25
N THR A 71 -9.07 -15.68 19.09
CA THR A 71 -8.77 -16.11 20.46
C THR A 71 -9.81 -15.49 21.39
N ALA A 72 -10.60 -16.35 22.05
CA ALA A 72 -11.57 -15.91 23.04
C ALA A 72 -10.88 -15.30 24.27
N PRO A 73 -11.57 -14.48 25.07
CA PRO A 73 -11.02 -13.94 26.33
C PRO A 73 -10.49 -15.02 27.30
N SER A 74 -11.00 -16.25 27.19
CA SER A 74 -10.53 -17.40 27.97
C SER A 74 -9.24 -18.06 27.44
N GLY A 75 -8.64 -17.53 26.37
CA GLY A 75 -7.47 -18.12 25.70
C GLY A 75 -7.80 -19.26 24.73
N ARG A 76 -9.07 -19.65 24.60
CA ARG A 76 -9.49 -20.71 23.66
C ARG A 76 -9.59 -20.19 22.23
N THR A 77 -9.08 -20.95 21.27
CA THR A 77 -9.29 -20.67 19.84
C THR A 77 -10.73 -20.99 19.43
N VAL A 78 -11.38 -20.03 18.77
CA VAL A 78 -12.74 -20.13 18.23
C VAL A 78 -12.65 -20.00 16.72
N ARG A 79 -13.27 -20.93 16.00
CA ARG A 79 -13.40 -20.88 14.55
C ARG A 79 -14.87 -20.69 14.18
N VAL A 80 -15.18 -19.67 13.39
CA VAL A 80 -16.52 -19.39 12.88
C VAL A 80 -16.65 -19.82 11.42
N GLY A 81 -17.88 -20.07 10.97
CA GLY A 81 -18.19 -20.31 9.56
C GLY A 81 -18.35 -19.00 8.78
N PHE A 82 -18.63 -19.13 7.48
CA PHE A 82 -19.09 -18.05 6.61
C PHE A 82 -20.60 -18.16 6.39
#